data_AF-A0A8B6DZX8-F1
#
_entry.id   AF-A0A8B6DZX8-F1
#
_cell.length_a   1.000
_cell.length_b   1.000
_cell.length_c   1.000
_cell.angle_alpha   90.00
_cell.angle_beta   90.00
_cell.angle_gamma   90.00
#
_symmetry.space_group_name_H-M   'P 1'
#
loop_
_entity.id
_entity.type
_entity.pdbx_description
1 polymer ?
#
loop_
_entity_poly.entity_id
_entity_poly.type
_entity_poly.pdbx_seq_one_letter_code
_entity_poly.pdbx_strand_id
1 'polypeptide(L)'
;MFILQLHTQDDRCPADCTGLDKVWLDRQPEDKHLGRLAAKLTHEDTRKIYMRLQEVEPALQWDIINESSNREGFYIKINALYEWKDSSKYASFKQLQQSLKDEDINIHKLCQISREVQKEFDQPIDKLKLRPSYSNIQNLPDHIGNKTFQLGIELGLSVVQMQQIESDHVTNLRSQTEEVLNTWRRLSEATYEVLEKALHRLQLSRVLSYLTYEEGLEEQVEVGLDEEVEVGLEEAVGVGLKEELAERIIQDIQISQVLDYMMSHLVISSDDRRRIEHYAGQDEQNKALLGVVNKRGEPTYSVFVDALRTNGYTDLSNELECDSQEEGSSSPLVYTGDTENKGLSNWTIPVFKIRLQKNYTNIINSILHGKIVDHLITRDVLSTADSERIDACPANIEKIRKLMDILLHGSENGFIEFLNALREDSEYTELADEIENTTVSSRDISTMQSCVK
;
A
#
# COMPACT_ATOMS: atom_id res chain seq x y z
N MET A 1 -28.90 16.78 -33.57
CA MET A 1 -28.02 17.96 -33.50
C MET A 1 -28.43 18.77 -32.27
N PHE A 2 -28.02 18.30 -31.08
CA PHE A 2 -28.22 18.99 -29.81
C PHE A 2 -26.86 19.51 -29.37
N ILE A 3 -26.69 20.83 -29.36
CA ILE A 3 -25.53 21.49 -28.79
C ILE A 3 -25.77 21.57 -27.28
N LEU A 4 -25.19 20.64 -26.52
CA LEU A 4 -25.02 20.79 -25.08
C LEU A 4 -23.88 21.79 -24.84
N GLN A 5 -24.23 23.06 -24.66
CA GLN A 5 -23.34 24.06 -24.06
C GLN A 5 -23.18 23.72 -22.57
N LEU A 6 -22.19 22.89 -22.25
CA LEU A 6 -21.66 22.82 -20.89
C LEU A 6 -21.14 24.21 -20.53
N HIS A 7 -21.78 24.81 -19.54
CA HIS A 7 -21.35 26.06 -18.94
C HIS A 7 -19.97 25.85 -18.32
N THR A 8 -18.93 26.41 -18.93
CA THR A 8 -17.69 26.76 -18.21
C THR A 8 -18.03 27.92 -17.28
N GLN A 9 -18.60 27.62 -16.11
CA GLN A 9 -18.68 28.60 -15.04
C GLN A 9 -17.25 28.96 -14.63
N ASP A 10 -16.89 30.20 -14.95
CA ASP A 10 -15.65 30.91 -14.68
C ASP A 10 -14.84 30.40 -13.46
N ASP A 11 -13.77 29.65 -13.74
CA ASP A 11 -12.68 29.32 -12.80
C ASP A 11 -11.79 30.53 -12.45
N ARG A 12 -12.21 31.74 -12.83
CA ARG A 12 -11.45 32.96 -12.57
C ARG A 12 -11.64 33.39 -11.12
N CYS A 13 -10.69 33.04 -10.26
CA CYS A 13 -10.53 33.76 -9.00
C CYS A 13 -10.38 35.26 -9.33
N PRO A 14 -11.02 36.16 -8.58
CA PRO A 14 -10.83 37.60 -8.72
C PRO A 14 -9.34 37.99 -8.73
N ALA A 15 -8.97 39.10 -9.37
CA ALA A 15 -7.58 39.57 -9.46
C ALA A 15 -6.95 39.86 -8.09
N ASP A 16 -7.76 40.09 -7.06
CA ASP A 16 -7.38 40.26 -5.65
C ASP A 16 -7.46 38.96 -4.82
N CYS A 17 -7.79 37.84 -5.48
CA CYS A 17 -7.99 36.47 -4.99
C CYS A 17 -7.90 36.31 -3.46
N THR A 18 -8.98 36.73 -2.79
CA THR A 18 -9.29 36.47 -1.37
C THR A 18 -9.88 35.08 -1.17
N GLY A 19 -9.70 34.16 -2.14
CA GLY A 19 -10.36 32.84 -2.15
C GLY A 19 -10.00 31.93 -0.97
N LEU A 20 -9.02 32.32 -0.14
CA LEU A 20 -8.83 31.81 1.21
C LEU A 20 -9.61 32.71 2.16
N ASP A 21 -10.66 32.17 2.78
CA ASP A 21 -11.34 32.90 3.83
C ASP A 21 -10.39 33.24 5.00
N LYS A 22 -10.84 34.12 5.89
CA LYS A 22 -10.03 34.55 7.03
C LYS A 22 -9.57 33.37 7.90
N VAL A 23 -10.39 32.31 8.00
CA VAL A 23 -10.07 31.13 8.80
C VAL A 23 -8.90 30.37 8.17
N TRP A 24 -8.91 30.21 6.85
CA TRP A 24 -7.82 29.59 6.10
C TRP A 24 -6.51 30.34 6.20
N LEU A 25 -6.54 31.68 6.12
CA LEU A 25 -5.33 32.50 6.21
C LEU A 25 -4.60 32.33 7.54
N ASP A 26 -5.35 32.14 8.63
CA ASP A 26 -4.79 31.97 9.97
C ASP A 26 -4.37 30.51 10.27
N ARG A 27 -4.67 29.54 9.40
CA ARG A 27 -4.26 28.13 9.55
C ARG A 27 -2.79 27.91 9.15
N GLN A 28 -2.17 26.94 9.81
CA GLN A 28 -0.86 26.42 9.41
C GLN A 28 -1.02 25.51 8.18
N PRO A 29 -0.15 25.64 7.14
CA PRO A 29 -0.21 24.76 5.98
C PRO A 29 0.19 23.31 6.33
N GLU A 30 -0.64 22.35 5.93
CA GLU A 30 -0.31 20.93 6.00
C GLU A 30 0.75 20.53 4.96
N ASP A 31 1.38 19.37 5.17
CA ASP A 31 2.46 18.85 4.33
C ASP A 31 2.01 18.69 2.86
N LYS A 32 0.76 18.24 2.65
CA LYS A 32 0.13 18.15 1.33
C LYS A 32 0.07 19.50 0.61
N HIS A 33 -0.22 20.59 1.32
CA HIS A 33 -0.26 21.92 0.74
C HIS A 33 1.13 22.35 0.27
N LEU A 34 2.15 22.13 1.10
CA LEU A 34 3.53 22.50 0.79
C LEU A 34 4.10 21.66 -0.35
N GLY A 35 3.83 20.36 -0.39
CA GLY A 35 4.24 19.48 -1.49
C GLY A 35 3.63 19.91 -2.84
N ARG A 36 2.33 20.23 -2.86
CA ARG A 36 1.67 20.74 -4.08
C ARG A 36 2.16 22.12 -4.48
N LEU A 37 2.48 22.98 -3.50
CA LEU A 37 3.06 24.29 -3.76
C LEU A 37 4.45 24.16 -4.36
N ALA A 38 5.32 23.34 -3.76
CA ALA A 38 6.64 23.01 -4.28
C ALA A 38 6.55 22.51 -5.73
N ALA A 39 5.57 21.67 -6.07
CA ALA A 39 5.39 21.18 -7.43
C ALA A 39 5.08 22.31 -8.44
N LYS A 40 4.34 23.34 -8.03
CA LYS A 40 3.94 24.47 -8.88
C LYS A 40 4.96 25.63 -8.89
N LEU A 41 5.97 25.63 -8.03
CA LEU A 41 7.01 26.66 -7.96
C LEU A 41 8.25 26.29 -8.76
N THR A 42 8.93 27.28 -9.33
CA THR A 42 10.30 27.09 -9.81
C THR A 42 11.27 27.00 -8.62
N HIS A 43 12.49 26.52 -8.85
CA HIS A 43 13.53 26.49 -7.81
C HIS A 43 13.84 27.91 -7.31
N GLU A 44 13.96 28.88 -8.23
CA GLU A 44 14.21 30.28 -7.89
C GLU A 44 13.03 30.94 -7.16
N ASP A 45 11.78 30.65 -7.55
CA ASP A 45 10.59 31.13 -6.82
C ASP A 45 10.62 30.63 -5.37
N THR A 46 10.96 29.35 -5.18
CA THR A 46 11.01 28.73 -3.85
C THR A 46 12.13 29.33 -3.01
N ARG A 47 13.29 29.59 -3.61
CA ARG A 47 14.38 30.33 -2.97
C ARG A 47 13.92 31.68 -2.48
N LYS A 48 13.31 32.50 -3.34
CA LYS A 48 12.83 33.84 -2.99
C LYS A 48 11.80 33.80 -1.86
N ILE A 49 10.83 32.89 -1.93
CA ILE A 49 9.84 32.66 -0.87
C ILE A 49 10.54 32.29 0.44
N TYR A 50 11.47 31.34 0.40
CA TYR A 50 12.22 30.90 1.59
C TYR A 50 12.98 32.06 2.23
N MET A 51 13.66 32.88 1.42
CA MET A 51 14.41 34.05 1.90
C MET A 51 13.55 35.08 2.61
N ARG A 52 12.27 35.18 2.22
CA ARG A 52 11.31 36.09 2.85
C ARG A 52 10.71 35.53 4.13
N LEU A 53 10.55 34.22 4.17
CA LEU A 53 9.85 33.53 5.24
C LEU A 53 10.74 33.29 6.47
N GLN A 54 12.06 33.21 6.30
CA GLN A 54 13.02 33.06 7.39
C GLN A 54 13.49 34.41 7.94
N GLU A 55 13.58 34.51 9.27
CA GLU A 55 13.99 35.73 9.97
C GLU A 55 15.52 35.81 10.18
N VAL A 56 16.23 34.67 10.18
CA VAL A 56 17.65 34.57 10.55
C VAL A 56 18.45 33.85 9.47
N GLU A 57 19.44 34.56 8.91
CA GLU A 57 20.43 34.05 7.95
C GLU A 57 19.87 33.15 6.81
N PRO A 58 18.83 33.59 6.09
CA PRO A 58 18.14 32.76 5.11
C PRO A 58 19.03 32.26 3.96
N ALA A 59 20.06 33.03 3.60
CA ALA A 59 21.01 32.69 2.54
C ALA A 59 21.82 31.44 2.88
N LEU A 60 22.38 31.40 4.09
CA LEU A 60 23.22 30.29 4.55
C LEU A 60 22.40 29.01 4.68
N GLN A 61 21.19 29.10 5.24
CA GLN A 61 20.29 27.95 5.37
C GLN A 61 19.89 27.40 4.00
N TRP A 62 19.55 28.27 3.04
CA TRP A 62 19.24 27.82 1.68
C TRP A 62 20.41 27.08 1.03
N ASP A 63 21.63 27.60 1.17
CA ASP A 63 22.82 26.97 0.61
C ASP A 63 23.04 25.58 1.24
N ILE A 64 22.84 25.44 2.56
CA ILE A 64 22.87 24.14 3.26
C ILE A 64 21.80 23.18 2.71
N ILE A 65 20.56 23.62 2.54
CA ILE A 65 19.47 22.79 1.99
C ILE A 65 19.79 22.36 0.54
N ASN A 66 20.31 23.29 -0.24
CA ASN A 66 20.62 23.09 -1.66
C ASN A 66 21.82 22.16 -1.86
N GLU A 67 22.84 22.23 -0.99
CA GLU A 67 24.02 21.35 -1.02
C GLU A 67 23.75 19.96 -0.43
N SER A 68 22.98 19.87 0.66
CA SER A 68 22.65 18.59 1.31
C SER A 68 21.70 17.72 0.47
N SER A 69 20.92 18.35 -0.39
CA SER A 69 20.01 17.67 -1.30
C SER A 69 20.74 17.29 -2.59
N ASN A 70 21.48 16.18 -2.59
CA ASN A 70 22.10 15.56 -3.79
C ASN A 70 21.08 15.11 -4.87
N ARG A 71 19.82 15.57 -4.81
CA ARG A 71 18.67 15.06 -5.57
C ARG A 71 17.95 16.18 -6.33
N GLU A 72 17.18 15.76 -7.33
CA GLU A 72 16.36 16.57 -8.23
C GLU A 72 15.66 17.77 -7.56
N GLY A 73 15.50 18.87 -8.31
CA GLY A 73 15.04 20.16 -7.80
C GLY A 73 13.68 20.20 -7.10
N PHE A 74 12.88 19.13 -7.13
CA PHE A 74 11.65 19.03 -6.33
C PHE A 74 11.93 18.87 -4.83
N TYR A 75 12.91 18.06 -4.44
CA TYR A 75 13.22 17.79 -3.03
C TYR A 75 13.78 19.01 -2.31
N ILE A 76 14.59 19.81 -3.01
CA ILE A 76 15.09 21.09 -2.46
C ILE A 76 13.91 22.02 -2.13
N LYS A 77 12.92 22.09 -3.02
CA LYS A 77 11.74 22.95 -2.83
C LYS A 77 10.89 22.52 -1.64
N ILE A 78 10.65 21.22 -1.47
CA ILE A 78 9.82 20.72 -0.36
C ILE A 78 10.55 20.87 0.98
N ASN A 79 11.85 20.57 1.03
CA ASN A 79 12.66 20.70 2.24
C ASN A 79 12.71 22.14 2.73
N ALA A 80 12.88 23.11 1.82
CA ALA A 80 12.86 24.53 2.18
C ALA A 80 11.51 24.96 2.79
N LEU A 81 10.39 24.54 2.20
CA LEU A 81 9.07 24.87 2.75
C LEU A 81 8.79 24.18 4.09
N TYR A 82 9.30 22.96 4.29
CA TYR A 82 9.19 22.24 5.56
C TYR A 82 10.06 22.86 6.65
N GLU A 83 11.30 23.20 6.35
CA GLU A 83 12.19 23.87 7.30
C GLU A 83 11.60 25.20 7.78
N TRP A 84 11.01 25.99 6.87
CA TRP A 84 10.27 27.18 7.28
C TRP A 84 9.09 26.86 8.20
N LYS A 85 8.26 25.86 7.83
CA LYS A 85 7.09 25.48 8.62
C LYS A 85 7.48 25.04 10.04
N ASP A 86 8.62 24.36 10.18
CA ASP A 86 9.12 23.85 11.45
C ASP A 86 9.87 24.92 12.26
N SER A 87 10.56 25.85 11.61
CA SER A 87 11.28 26.96 12.27
C SER A 87 10.36 28.08 12.73
N SER A 88 9.24 28.30 12.03
CA SER A 88 8.30 29.38 12.33
C SER A 88 7.25 28.94 13.35
N LYS A 89 7.29 29.54 14.55
CA LYS A 89 6.28 29.34 15.61
C LYS A 89 4.85 29.67 15.15
N TYR A 90 4.70 30.50 14.11
CA TYR A 90 3.41 30.98 13.62
C TYR A 90 3.26 30.80 12.09
N ALA A 91 3.83 29.72 11.55
CA ALA A 91 3.68 29.36 10.13
C ALA A 91 2.21 29.37 9.74
N SER A 92 1.84 30.21 8.78
CA SER A 92 0.45 30.39 8.36
C SER A 92 0.32 30.61 6.86
N PHE A 93 -0.85 30.29 6.30
CA PHE A 93 -1.17 30.61 4.91
C PHE A 93 -1.08 32.11 4.63
N LYS A 94 -1.35 32.96 5.64
CA LYS A 94 -1.19 34.41 5.53
C LYS A 94 0.25 34.82 5.26
N GLN A 95 1.22 34.26 5.98
CA GLN A 95 2.64 34.52 5.75
C GLN A 95 3.04 34.06 4.35
N LEU A 96 2.67 32.83 3.98
CA LEU A 96 2.97 32.25 2.68
C LEU A 96 2.35 33.06 1.53
N GLN A 97 1.10 33.50 1.68
CA GLN A 97 0.42 34.37 0.72
C GLN A 97 1.12 35.71 0.58
N GLN A 98 1.57 36.32 1.70
CA GLN A 98 2.27 37.59 1.67
C GLN A 98 3.62 37.45 0.94
N SER A 99 4.40 36.40 1.23
CA SER A 99 5.66 36.16 0.54
C SER A 99 5.50 35.90 -0.96
N LEU A 100 4.42 35.22 -1.37
CA LEU A 100 4.08 35.07 -2.79
C LEU A 100 3.76 36.43 -3.45
N LYS A 101 3.00 37.30 -2.76
CA LYS A 101 2.67 38.65 -3.25
C LYS A 101 3.92 39.53 -3.40
N ASP A 102 4.80 39.49 -2.41
CA ASP A 102 6.00 40.34 -2.38
C ASP A 102 7.00 40.01 -3.51
N GLU A 103 6.95 38.77 -4.02
CA GLU A 103 7.82 38.28 -5.10
C GLU A 103 7.12 38.25 -6.47
N ASP A 104 5.93 38.86 -6.59
CA ASP A 104 5.09 38.88 -7.81
C ASP A 104 4.77 37.47 -8.34
N ILE A 105 4.70 36.48 -7.45
CA ILE A 105 4.35 35.11 -7.77
C ILE A 105 2.83 34.97 -7.72
N ASN A 106 2.26 34.30 -8.73
CA ASN A 106 0.81 34.15 -8.86
C ASN A 106 0.17 33.46 -7.63
N ILE A 107 -0.45 34.27 -6.76
CA ILE A 107 -1.17 33.83 -5.54
C ILE A 107 -2.30 32.85 -5.83
N HIS A 108 -2.80 32.80 -7.06
CA HIS A 108 -3.83 31.85 -7.45
C HIS A 108 -3.34 30.40 -7.33
N LYS A 109 -2.03 30.15 -7.42
CA LYS A 109 -1.44 28.82 -7.15
C LYS A 109 -1.82 28.33 -5.75
N LEU A 110 -1.72 29.19 -4.73
CA LEU A 110 -2.05 28.84 -3.34
C LEU A 110 -3.55 28.58 -3.17
N CYS A 111 -4.39 29.36 -3.85
CA CYS A 111 -5.85 29.18 -3.81
C CYS A 111 -6.28 27.89 -4.51
N GLN A 112 -5.68 27.55 -5.65
CA GLN A 112 -5.92 26.28 -6.33
C GLN A 112 -5.54 25.10 -5.44
N ILE A 113 -4.35 25.13 -4.83
CA ILE A 113 -3.89 24.07 -3.94
C ILE A 113 -4.83 23.90 -2.76
N SER A 114 -5.24 25.00 -2.13
CA SER A 114 -6.14 24.93 -0.98
C SER A 114 -7.52 24.41 -1.38
N ARG A 115 -8.03 24.75 -2.57
CA ARG A 115 -9.27 24.15 -3.11
C ARG A 115 -9.11 22.68 -3.47
N GLU A 116 -7.99 22.28 -4.05
CA GLU A 116 -7.70 20.89 -4.40
C GLU A 116 -7.61 20.03 -3.14
N VAL A 117 -6.93 20.51 -2.10
CA VAL A 117 -6.85 19.82 -0.80
C VAL A 117 -8.21 19.87 -0.08
N GLN A 118 -8.91 21.01 -0.09
CA GLN A 118 -10.24 21.09 0.50
C GLN A 118 -11.23 20.18 -0.22
N LYS A 119 -11.16 20.01 -1.54
CA LYS A 119 -11.98 19.02 -2.28
C LYS A 119 -11.71 17.58 -1.86
N GLU A 120 -10.49 17.27 -1.41
CA GLU A 120 -10.16 15.96 -0.85
C GLU A 120 -10.70 15.78 0.57
N PHE A 121 -10.91 16.87 1.31
CA PHE A 121 -11.57 16.86 2.62
C PHE A 121 -13.10 16.98 2.53
N ASP A 122 -13.61 17.66 1.50
CA ASP A 122 -15.02 17.73 1.12
C ASP A 122 -15.46 16.46 0.39
N GLN A 123 -14.73 15.34 0.58
CA GLN A 123 -15.34 14.03 0.37
C GLN A 123 -16.67 14.01 1.10
N PRO A 124 -17.73 13.47 0.48
CA PRO A 124 -19.09 13.60 1.00
C PRO A 124 -19.08 13.23 2.49
N ILE A 125 -19.51 14.18 3.34
CA ILE A 125 -19.54 14.07 4.81
C ILE A 125 -20.17 12.74 5.27
N ASP A 126 -20.97 12.12 4.41
CA ASP A 126 -21.57 10.81 4.64
C ASP A 126 -20.56 9.65 4.69
N LYS A 127 -19.39 9.71 4.03
CA LYS A 127 -18.35 8.66 4.15
C LYS A 127 -17.76 8.58 5.55
N LEU A 128 -17.60 9.72 6.23
CA LEU A 128 -17.05 9.75 7.59
C LEU A 128 -17.99 9.14 8.63
N LYS A 129 -19.30 9.06 8.32
CA LYS A 129 -20.29 8.42 9.16
C LYS A 129 -20.33 6.89 8.99
N LEU A 130 -19.63 6.35 8.00
CA LEU A 130 -19.56 4.91 7.80
C LEU A 130 -18.68 4.26 8.88
N ARG A 131 -19.05 3.02 9.24
CA ARG A 131 -18.22 2.17 10.08
C ARG A 131 -17.05 1.63 9.25
N PRO A 132 -15.79 1.81 9.69
CA PRO A 132 -14.65 1.25 8.98
C PRO A 132 -14.68 -0.27 9.02
N SER A 133 -14.31 -0.93 7.91
CA SER A 133 -14.15 -2.39 7.86
C SER A 133 -12.83 -2.83 8.53
N TYR A 134 -12.58 -4.14 8.60
CA TYR A 134 -11.29 -4.65 9.07
C TYR A 134 -10.13 -4.25 8.15
N SER A 135 -10.30 -4.39 6.83
CA SER A 135 -9.28 -4.04 5.85
C SER A 135 -8.88 -2.56 5.94
N ASN A 136 -9.82 -1.70 6.33
CA ASN A 136 -9.59 -0.25 6.44
C ASN A 136 -8.67 0.14 7.60
N ILE A 137 -8.60 -0.67 8.66
CA ILE A 137 -7.88 -0.35 9.90
C ILE A 137 -6.72 -1.31 10.23
N GLN A 138 -6.55 -2.40 9.46
CA GLN A 138 -5.56 -3.46 9.72
C GLN A 138 -4.11 -2.98 9.78
N ASN A 139 -3.78 -1.85 9.13
CA ASN A 139 -2.43 -1.29 9.10
C ASN A 139 -2.16 -0.30 10.25
N LEU A 140 -3.20 0.18 10.94
CA LEU A 140 -3.04 1.15 12.03
C LEU A 140 -2.22 0.62 13.22
N PRO A 141 -2.33 -0.66 13.64
CA PRO A 141 -1.54 -1.21 14.75
C PRO A 141 -0.03 -0.96 14.64
N ASP A 142 0.51 -0.94 13.42
CA ASP A 142 1.94 -0.73 13.15
C ASP A 142 2.40 0.72 13.37
N HIS A 143 1.46 1.67 13.52
CA HIS A 143 1.76 3.10 13.54
C HIS A 143 1.32 3.84 14.81
N ILE A 144 0.54 3.20 15.68
CA ILE A 144 0.03 3.83 16.91
C ILE A 144 1.01 3.67 18.09
N GLY A 145 1.72 2.55 18.16
CA GLY A 145 2.79 2.32 19.14
C GLY A 145 2.30 2.34 20.60
N ASN A 146 2.86 3.22 21.43
CA ASN A 146 2.55 3.27 22.87
C ASN A 146 1.28 4.08 23.21
N LYS A 147 0.57 4.63 22.22
CA LYS A 147 -0.68 5.39 22.44
C LYS A 147 -1.95 4.54 22.40
N THR A 148 -1.79 3.22 22.32
CA THR A 148 -2.88 2.24 22.24
C THR A 148 -3.88 2.37 23.36
N PHE A 149 -3.41 2.53 24.60
CA PHE A 149 -4.29 2.64 25.75
C PHE A 149 -5.16 3.91 25.67
N GLN A 150 -4.53 5.06 25.40
CA GLN A 150 -5.26 6.34 25.28
C GLN A 150 -6.21 6.33 24.07
N LEU A 151 -5.83 5.68 22.97
CA LEU A 151 -6.70 5.51 21.81
C LEU A 151 -7.98 4.76 22.19
N GLY A 152 -7.88 3.63 22.87
CA GLY A 152 -9.07 2.88 23.27
C GLY A 152 -10.04 3.70 24.10
N ILE A 153 -9.53 4.54 25.02
CA ILE A 153 -10.36 5.47 25.81
C ILE A 153 -11.01 6.55 24.94
N GLU A 154 -10.27 7.17 24.02
CA GLU A 154 -10.82 8.18 23.08
C GLU A 154 -11.86 7.57 22.13
N LEU A 155 -11.74 6.28 21.83
CA LEU A 155 -12.68 5.50 21.03
C LEU A 155 -13.89 5.00 21.85
N GLY A 156 -13.94 5.28 23.15
CA GLY A 156 -15.08 4.96 24.02
C GLY A 156 -15.04 3.58 24.67
N LEU A 157 -13.93 2.85 24.62
CA LEU A 157 -13.76 1.63 25.40
C LEU A 157 -13.66 1.97 26.88
N SER A 158 -14.23 1.12 27.73
CA SER A 158 -14.11 1.27 29.17
C SER A 158 -12.70 0.91 29.64
N VAL A 159 -12.28 1.50 30.77
CA VAL A 159 -10.99 1.17 31.41
C VAL A 159 -10.86 -0.33 31.70
N VAL A 160 -11.96 -1.00 32.05
CA VAL A 160 -11.98 -2.45 32.32
C VAL A 160 -11.67 -3.25 31.05
N GLN A 161 -12.28 -2.90 29.91
CA GLN A 161 -11.97 -3.53 28.62
C GLN A 161 -10.51 -3.30 28.25
N MET A 162 -9.99 -2.09 28.46
CA MET A 162 -8.58 -1.78 28.16
C MET A 162 -7.61 -2.60 29.02
N GLN A 163 -7.88 -2.74 30.31
CA GLN A 163 -7.09 -3.58 31.20
C GLN A 163 -7.14 -5.07 30.81
N GLN A 164 -8.31 -5.54 30.36
CA GLN A 164 -8.48 -6.90 29.86
C GLN A 164 -7.61 -7.14 28.61
N ILE A 165 -7.70 -6.26 27.60
CA ILE A 165 -6.89 -6.33 26.37
C ILE A 165 -5.39 -6.30 26.68
N GLU A 166 -4.96 -5.43 27.60
CA GLU A 166 -3.56 -5.36 28.02
C GLU A 166 -3.10 -6.66 28.70
N SER A 167 -3.97 -7.29 29.49
CA SER A 167 -3.71 -8.57 30.16
C SER A 167 -3.71 -9.77 29.21
N ASP A 168 -4.50 -9.73 28.14
CA ASP A 168 -4.59 -10.82 27.16
C ASP A 168 -3.42 -10.78 26.15
N HIS A 169 -2.88 -9.59 25.89
CA HIS A 169 -1.78 -9.37 24.96
C HIS A 169 -0.55 -8.76 25.64
N VAL A 170 -0.11 -9.39 26.74
CA VAL A 170 1.07 -8.95 27.50
C VAL A 170 2.28 -8.80 26.59
N THR A 171 2.95 -7.64 26.64
CA THR A 171 4.14 -7.26 25.84
C THR A 171 3.97 -7.06 24.32
N ASN A 172 2.80 -7.32 23.73
CA ASN A 172 2.58 -7.15 22.30
C ASN A 172 1.66 -5.94 22.00
N LEU A 173 2.25 -4.75 21.91
CA LEU A 173 1.52 -3.50 21.64
C LEU A 173 0.75 -3.52 20.31
N ARG A 174 1.27 -4.23 19.29
CA ARG A 174 0.60 -4.36 18.00
C ARG A 174 -0.72 -5.13 18.16
N SER A 175 -0.67 -6.31 18.78
CA SER A 175 -1.86 -7.11 19.05
C SER A 175 -2.84 -6.40 19.99
N GLN A 176 -2.35 -5.66 21.00
CA GLN A 176 -3.23 -4.82 21.83
C GLN A 176 -3.96 -3.77 20.98
N THR A 177 -3.27 -3.12 20.05
CA THR A 177 -3.89 -2.08 19.19
C THR A 177 -4.91 -2.67 18.23
N GLU A 178 -4.59 -3.82 17.66
CA GLU A 178 -5.50 -4.58 16.80
C GLU A 178 -6.78 -4.96 17.55
N GLU A 179 -6.66 -5.48 18.78
CA GLU A 179 -7.81 -5.85 19.61
C GLU A 179 -8.63 -4.63 20.07
N VAL A 180 -7.97 -3.50 20.39
CA VAL A 180 -8.66 -2.23 20.67
C VAL A 180 -9.50 -1.77 19.49
N LEU A 181 -8.94 -1.79 18.29
CA LEU A 181 -9.64 -1.36 17.07
C LEU A 181 -10.77 -2.32 16.69
N ASN A 182 -10.56 -3.63 16.85
CA ASN A 182 -11.59 -4.65 16.62
C ASN A 182 -12.74 -4.55 17.63
N THR A 183 -12.42 -4.33 18.91
CA THR A 183 -13.42 -4.13 19.97
C THR A 183 -14.20 -2.85 19.74
N TRP A 184 -13.52 -1.75 19.41
CA TRP A 184 -14.16 -0.48 19.07
C TRP A 184 -15.11 -0.60 17.89
N ARG A 185 -14.73 -1.28 16.80
CA ARG A 185 -15.56 -1.42 15.59
C ARG A 185 -16.93 -2.04 15.87
N ARG A 186 -17.06 -2.85 16.92
CA ARG A 186 -18.32 -3.47 17.34
C ARG A 186 -19.27 -2.49 18.04
N LEU A 187 -18.80 -1.33 18.47
CA LEU A 187 -19.62 -0.28 19.08
C LEU A 187 -20.50 0.42 18.03
N SER A 188 -21.70 0.85 18.43
CA SER A 188 -22.64 1.58 17.55
C SER A 188 -22.08 2.92 17.06
N GLU A 189 -21.19 3.54 17.84
CA GLU A 189 -20.56 4.84 17.55
C GLU A 189 -19.30 4.69 16.66
N ALA A 190 -18.96 3.47 16.22
CA ALA A 190 -17.71 3.23 15.51
C ALA A 190 -17.77 3.73 14.06
N THR A 191 -17.42 4.99 13.85
CA THR A 191 -17.35 5.64 12.54
C THR A 191 -15.95 6.17 12.25
N TYR A 192 -15.63 6.39 10.97
CA TYR A 192 -14.38 7.07 10.60
C TYR A 192 -14.23 8.42 11.30
N GLU A 193 -15.31 9.19 11.42
CA GLU A 193 -15.31 10.50 12.10
C GLU A 193 -14.82 10.40 13.55
N VAL A 194 -15.27 9.39 14.29
CA VAL A 194 -14.85 9.16 15.68
C VAL A 194 -13.38 8.77 15.75
N LEU A 195 -12.93 7.89 14.86
CA LEU A 195 -11.53 7.45 14.79
C LEU A 195 -10.59 8.60 14.43
N GLU A 196 -10.92 9.40 13.41
CA GLU A 196 -10.12 10.55 12.99
C GLU A 196 -9.99 11.58 14.11
N LYS A 197 -11.10 11.88 14.81
CA LYS A 197 -11.09 12.79 15.96
C LYS A 197 -10.20 12.27 17.08
N ALA A 198 -10.28 10.97 17.39
CA ALA A 198 -9.42 10.33 18.39
C ALA A 198 -7.94 10.43 17.99
N LEU A 199 -7.60 10.09 16.75
CA LEU A 199 -6.22 10.18 16.24
C LEU A 199 -5.70 11.63 16.25
N HIS A 200 -6.50 12.61 15.87
CA HIS A 200 -6.12 14.03 15.95
C HIS A 200 -5.85 14.49 17.39
N ARG A 201 -6.72 14.15 18.36
CA ARG A 201 -6.53 14.49 19.78
C ARG A 201 -5.26 13.89 20.35
N LEU A 202 -4.90 12.69 19.90
CA LEU A 202 -3.66 12.02 20.26
C LEU A 202 -2.45 12.50 19.48
N GLN A 203 -2.57 13.52 18.62
CA GLN A 203 -1.49 14.02 17.76
C GLN A 203 -0.92 12.92 16.84
N LEU A 204 -1.79 12.00 16.39
CA LEU A 204 -1.51 10.92 15.46
C LEU A 204 -2.05 11.24 14.06
N SER A 205 -2.16 12.52 13.68
CA SER A 205 -2.68 12.94 12.37
C SER A 205 -1.90 12.32 11.19
N ARG A 206 -0.62 11.99 11.38
CA ARG A 206 0.20 11.29 10.36
C ARG A 206 -0.27 9.85 10.11
N VAL A 207 -0.92 9.24 11.08
CA VAL A 207 -1.43 7.86 10.97
C VAL A 207 -2.65 7.79 10.04
N LEU A 208 -3.34 8.91 9.83
CA LEU A 208 -4.50 9.00 8.94
C LEU A 208 -4.20 8.60 7.50
N SER A 209 -2.96 8.72 7.02
CA SER A 209 -2.59 8.27 5.67
C SER A 209 -2.63 6.74 5.50
N TYR A 210 -2.69 5.99 6.59
CA TYR A 210 -2.79 4.52 6.57
C TYR A 210 -4.23 4.02 6.66
N LEU A 211 -5.21 4.92 6.85
CA LEU A 211 -6.62 4.60 6.68
C LEU A 211 -6.92 4.49 5.18
N THR A 212 -7.50 3.36 4.77
CA THR A 212 -8.07 3.24 3.43
C THR A 212 -9.57 3.48 3.52
N TYR A 213 -10.11 4.27 2.60
CA TYR A 213 -11.56 4.43 2.43
C TYR A 213 -11.92 3.62 1.19
N GLU A 214 -12.65 2.51 1.36
CA GLU A 214 -13.15 1.76 0.22
C GLU A 214 -14.23 2.59 -0.49
N GLU A 215 -14.00 2.93 -1.77
CA GLU A 215 -15.01 3.53 -2.63
C GLU A 215 -15.88 2.42 -3.22
N GLY A 216 -17.01 2.15 -2.56
CA GLY A 216 -18.11 1.39 -3.15
C GLY A 216 -18.35 0.04 -2.50
N LEU A 217 -19.41 -0.03 -1.69
CA LEU A 217 -20.55 -0.94 -1.87
C LEU A 217 -21.55 -0.63 -0.75
N GLU A 218 -22.51 0.23 -1.09
CA GLU A 218 -23.76 0.40 -0.37
C GLU A 218 -24.57 -0.90 -0.47
N GLU A 219 -24.31 -1.85 0.43
CA GLU A 219 -25.33 -2.78 0.91
C GLU A 219 -24.86 -3.39 2.24
N GLN A 220 -24.75 -2.55 3.28
CA GLN A 220 -24.79 -3.09 4.65
C GLN A 220 -26.25 -3.48 4.94
N VAL A 221 -26.61 -4.69 4.54
CA VAL A 221 -27.80 -5.37 5.04
C VAL A 221 -27.59 -5.55 6.54
N GLU A 222 -28.42 -4.90 7.36
CA GLU A 222 -28.55 -5.19 8.79
C GLU A 222 -29.03 -6.64 8.96
N VAL A 223 -28.10 -7.59 8.95
CA VAL A 223 -28.37 -8.96 9.39
C VAL A 223 -28.09 -9.00 10.88
N GLY A 224 -29.14 -9.34 11.65
CA GLY A 224 -29.07 -9.49 13.10
C GLY A 224 -27.97 -10.46 13.51
N LEU A 225 -27.18 -10.03 14.50
CA LEU A 225 -26.13 -10.82 15.12
C LEU A 225 -26.75 -12.06 15.79
N ASP A 226 -26.43 -13.26 15.28
CA ASP A 226 -26.28 -14.52 16.03
C ASP A 226 -25.87 -15.74 15.16
N GLU A 227 -25.44 -15.58 13.91
CA GLU A 227 -24.86 -16.68 13.12
C GLU A 227 -23.36 -16.48 12.89
N GLU A 228 -22.56 -17.46 13.36
CA GLU A 228 -21.19 -17.66 12.91
C GLU A 228 -21.21 -17.74 11.38
N VAL A 229 -20.65 -16.72 10.73
CA VAL A 229 -20.73 -16.60 9.28
C VAL A 229 -19.84 -17.68 8.64
N GLU A 230 -20.50 -18.70 8.11
CA GLU A 230 -19.95 -19.76 7.27
C GLU A 230 -19.59 -19.19 5.87
N VAL A 231 -18.66 -18.23 5.79
CA VAL A 231 -18.22 -17.60 4.51
C VAL A 231 -17.32 -18.54 3.67
N GLY A 232 -17.25 -19.83 4.00
CA GLY A 232 -16.10 -20.66 3.62
C GLY A 232 -16.10 -21.27 2.22
N LEU A 233 -17.26 -21.39 1.56
CA LEU A 233 -17.40 -22.15 0.31
C LEU A 233 -18.13 -21.37 -0.79
N GLU A 234 -19.17 -20.60 -0.46
CA GLU A 234 -19.99 -19.90 -1.48
C GLU A 234 -19.17 -18.90 -2.32
N GLU A 235 -18.17 -18.24 -1.75
CA GLU A 235 -17.32 -17.27 -2.47
C GLU A 235 -16.30 -17.97 -3.40
N ALA A 236 -15.90 -19.21 -3.08
CA ALA A 236 -15.01 -20.02 -3.93
C ALA A 236 -15.76 -20.64 -5.13
N VAL A 237 -17.08 -20.84 -5.00
CA VAL A 237 -17.96 -21.43 -6.04
C VAL A 237 -18.34 -20.41 -7.13
N GLY A 238 -18.04 -19.11 -6.95
CA GLY A 238 -18.42 -18.03 -7.86
C GLY A 238 -17.89 -18.11 -9.31
N VAL A 239 -17.03 -19.07 -9.63
CA VAL A 239 -16.47 -19.28 -11.00
C VAL A 239 -16.99 -20.58 -11.63
N GLY A 240 -18.10 -21.12 -11.12
CA GLY A 240 -18.69 -22.35 -11.69
C GLY A 240 -17.83 -23.60 -11.47
N LEU A 241 -16.85 -23.54 -10.57
CA LEU A 241 -16.16 -24.73 -10.07
C LEU A 241 -17.17 -25.61 -9.35
N LYS A 242 -17.20 -26.90 -9.72
CA LYS A 242 -17.97 -27.90 -8.98
C LYS A 242 -17.51 -27.89 -7.52
N GLU A 243 -18.46 -27.81 -6.60
CA GLU A 243 -18.20 -27.77 -5.15
C GLU A 243 -17.29 -28.93 -4.71
N GLU A 244 -17.55 -30.14 -5.21
CA GLU A 244 -16.73 -31.34 -4.95
C GLU A 244 -15.26 -31.19 -5.40
N LEU A 245 -15.01 -30.50 -6.52
CA LEU A 245 -13.66 -30.25 -7.02
C LEU A 245 -12.95 -29.18 -6.17
N ALA A 246 -13.68 -28.13 -5.77
CA ALA A 246 -13.13 -27.11 -4.87
C ALA A 246 -12.74 -27.70 -3.52
N GLU A 247 -13.56 -28.58 -2.93
CA GLU A 247 -13.23 -29.30 -1.69
C GLU A 247 -11.97 -30.14 -1.82
N ARG A 248 -11.83 -30.88 -2.93
CA ARG A 248 -10.62 -31.67 -3.19
C ARG A 248 -9.38 -30.80 -3.32
N ILE A 249 -9.47 -29.68 -4.04
CA ILE A 249 -8.37 -28.71 -4.12
C ILE A 249 -8.01 -28.21 -2.72
N ILE A 250 -9.00 -27.86 -1.89
CA ILE A 250 -8.79 -27.37 -0.53
C ILE A 250 -8.06 -28.41 0.33
N GLN A 251 -8.36 -29.70 0.18
CA GLN A 251 -7.78 -30.76 1.01
C GLN A 251 -6.43 -31.27 0.49
N ASP A 252 -6.26 -31.38 -0.83
CA ASP A 252 -5.18 -32.17 -1.41
C ASP A 252 -3.93 -31.36 -1.75
N ILE A 253 -4.04 -30.05 -2.01
CA ILE A 253 -2.91 -29.27 -2.54
C ILE A 253 -1.98 -28.75 -1.43
N GLN A 254 -0.68 -28.94 -1.61
CA GLN A 254 0.37 -28.29 -0.83
C GLN A 254 0.59 -26.85 -1.32
N ILE A 255 -0.05 -25.91 -0.62
CA ILE A 255 -0.16 -24.50 -1.03
C ILE A 255 1.18 -23.86 -1.38
N SER A 256 2.23 -24.12 -0.60
CA SER A 256 3.51 -23.43 -0.75
C SER A 256 4.15 -23.65 -2.12
N GLN A 257 3.99 -24.84 -2.70
CA GLN A 257 4.53 -25.19 -4.02
C GLN A 257 3.75 -24.52 -5.16
N VAL A 258 2.43 -24.44 -5.00
CA VAL A 258 1.55 -23.75 -5.95
C VAL A 258 1.82 -22.25 -5.94
N LEU A 259 1.96 -21.65 -4.75
CA LEU A 259 2.28 -20.22 -4.60
C LEU A 259 3.64 -19.86 -5.18
N ASP A 260 4.68 -20.70 -5.00
CA ASP A 260 6.00 -20.46 -5.60
C ASP A 260 5.91 -20.35 -7.13
N TYR A 261 5.17 -21.26 -7.78
CA TYR A 261 4.97 -21.25 -9.23
C TYR A 261 4.14 -20.05 -9.69
N MET A 262 3.05 -19.74 -8.99
CA MET A 262 2.19 -18.60 -9.35
C MET A 262 2.92 -17.26 -9.17
N MET A 263 3.77 -17.14 -8.14
CA MET A 263 4.66 -15.99 -7.96
C MET A 263 5.63 -15.84 -9.12
N SER A 264 6.23 -16.93 -9.61
CA SER A 264 7.19 -16.87 -10.73
C SER A 264 6.57 -16.46 -12.06
N HIS A 265 5.25 -16.63 -12.18
CA HIS A 265 4.46 -16.23 -13.34
C HIS A 265 3.75 -14.88 -13.17
N LEU A 266 4.03 -14.16 -12.07
CA LEU A 266 3.52 -12.81 -11.78
C LEU A 266 2.00 -12.70 -11.68
N VAL A 267 1.29 -13.81 -11.47
CA VAL A 267 -0.18 -13.80 -11.30
C VAL A 267 -0.61 -13.57 -9.85
N ILE A 268 0.34 -13.69 -8.92
CA ILE A 268 0.20 -13.28 -7.52
C ILE A 268 1.40 -12.44 -7.08
N SER A 269 1.15 -11.51 -6.17
CA SER A 269 2.15 -10.66 -5.54
C SER A 269 2.69 -11.27 -4.24
N SER A 270 3.79 -10.72 -3.73
CA SER A 270 4.29 -11.09 -2.40
C SER A 270 3.27 -10.77 -1.29
N ASP A 271 2.44 -9.74 -1.47
CA ASP A 271 1.40 -9.40 -0.50
C ASP A 271 0.25 -10.41 -0.52
N ASP A 272 -0.14 -10.90 -1.70
CA ASP A 272 -1.10 -12.01 -1.81
C ASP A 272 -0.59 -13.24 -1.08
N ARG A 273 0.67 -13.61 -1.34
CA ARG A 273 1.30 -14.74 -0.67
C ARG A 273 1.24 -14.59 0.85
N ARG A 274 1.64 -13.43 1.41
CA ARG A 274 1.56 -13.20 2.86
C ARG A 274 0.15 -13.30 3.40
N ARG A 275 -0.84 -12.72 2.70
CA ARG A 275 -2.25 -12.79 3.11
C ARG A 275 -2.75 -14.22 3.13
N ILE A 276 -2.35 -15.02 2.15
CA ILE A 276 -2.68 -16.45 2.09
C ILE A 276 -1.95 -17.19 3.23
N GLU A 277 -0.63 -17.08 3.34
CA GLU A 277 0.18 -17.76 4.38
C GLU A 277 -0.09 -17.26 5.80
N HIS A 278 -0.82 -16.16 5.99
CA HIS A 278 -1.24 -15.66 7.30
C HIS A 278 -2.25 -16.60 7.98
N TYR A 279 -3.04 -17.34 7.20
CA TYR A 279 -3.95 -18.33 7.76
C TYR A 279 -3.18 -19.49 8.36
N ALA A 280 -3.62 -19.97 9.53
CA ALA A 280 -2.91 -20.99 10.29
C ALA A 280 -3.08 -22.40 9.70
N GLY A 281 -4.23 -22.71 9.11
CA GLY A 281 -4.53 -24.02 8.52
C GLY A 281 -4.41 -24.03 7.00
N GLN A 282 -3.99 -25.17 6.47
CA GLN A 282 -3.77 -25.37 5.04
C GLN A 282 -5.07 -25.22 4.23
N ASP A 283 -6.20 -25.65 4.79
CA ASP A 283 -7.51 -25.54 4.15
C ASP A 283 -7.91 -24.08 3.97
N GLU A 284 -7.71 -23.24 4.99
CA GLU A 284 -7.96 -21.80 4.92
C GLU A 284 -7.01 -21.09 3.96
N GLN A 285 -5.74 -21.51 3.92
CA GLN A 285 -4.77 -21.02 2.93
C GLN A 285 -5.23 -21.36 1.50
N ASN A 286 -5.68 -22.59 1.26
CA ASN A 286 -6.16 -23.03 -0.04
C ASN A 286 -7.45 -22.30 -0.44
N LYS A 287 -8.38 -22.07 0.49
CA LYS A 287 -9.56 -21.23 0.27
C LYS A 287 -9.18 -19.80 -0.11
N ALA A 288 -8.23 -19.20 0.61
CA ALA A 288 -7.75 -17.85 0.32
C ALA A 288 -7.10 -17.77 -1.08
N LEU A 289 -6.34 -18.80 -1.48
CA LEU A 289 -5.80 -18.87 -2.83
C LEU A 289 -6.90 -18.93 -3.89
N LEU A 290 -7.91 -19.78 -3.72
CA LEU A 290 -9.04 -19.87 -4.65
C LEU A 290 -9.77 -18.52 -4.77
N GLY A 291 -9.95 -17.81 -3.66
CA GLY A 291 -10.49 -16.45 -3.67
C GLY A 291 -9.67 -15.48 -4.54
N VAL A 292 -8.34 -15.54 -4.46
CA VAL A 292 -7.45 -14.72 -5.30
C VAL A 292 -7.54 -15.11 -6.78
N VAL A 293 -7.57 -16.41 -7.08
CA VAL A 293 -7.70 -16.92 -8.46
C VAL A 293 -9.01 -16.44 -9.07
N ASN A 294 -10.12 -16.62 -8.35
CA ASN A 294 -11.45 -16.24 -8.80
C ASN A 294 -11.58 -14.74 -9.05
N LYS A 295 -11.08 -13.92 -8.11
CA LYS A 295 -11.13 -12.46 -8.21
C LYS A 295 -10.38 -11.91 -9.43
N ARG A 296 -9.32 -12.58 -9.88
CA ARG A 296 -8.44 -12.11 -10.98
C ARG A 296 -8.80 -12.67 -12.35
N GLY A 297 -9.65 -13.70 -12.40
CA GLY A 297 -10.21 -14.23 -13.63
C GLY A 297 -9.25 -15.13 -14.42
N GLU A 298 -9.57 -15.31 -15.69
CA GLU A 298 -9.01 -16.34 -16.58
C GLU A 298 -7.47 -16.40 -16.64
N PRO A 299 -6.72 -15.27 -16.73
CA PRO A 299 -5.26 -15.36 -16.82
C PRO A 299 -4.61 -15.97 -15.57
N THR A 300 -5.13 -15.64 -14.38
CA THR A 300 -4.65 -16.20 -13.11
C THR A 300 -5.08 -17.65 -12.97
N TYR A 301 -6.31 -17.98 -13.40
CA TYR A 301 -6.82 -19.35 -13.42
C TYR A 301 -5.96 -20.27 -14.29
N SER A 302 -5.63 -19.88 -15.53
CA SER A 302 -4.78 -20.68 -16.41
C SER A 302 -3.42 -21.01 -15.78
N VAL A 303 -2.79 -20.03 -15.12
CA VAL A 303 -1.50 -20.24 -14.43
C VAL A 303 -1.65 -21.10 -13.18
N PHE A 304 -2.78 -21.00 -12.48
CA PHE A 304 -3.10 -21.90 -11.36
C PHE A 304 -3.22 -23.37 -11.83
N VAL A 305 -3.90 -23.63 -12.95
CA VAL A 305 -3.98 -24.97 -13.54
C VAL A 305 -2.59 -25.50 -13.93
N ASP A 306 -1.76 -24.66 -14.55
CA ASP A 306 -0.37 -25.02 -14.88
C ASP A 306 0.47 -25.29 -13.63
N ALA A 307 0.24 -24.54 -12.55
CA ALA A 307 0.90 -24.75 -11.27
C ALA A 307 0.54 -26.11 -10.66
N LEU A 308 -0.75 -26.47 -10.70
CA LEU A 308 -1.23 -27.78 -10.24
C LEU A 308 -0.56 -28.91 -11.03
N ARG A 309 -0.59 -28.83 -12.36
CA ARG A 309 0.05 -29.80 -13.25
C ARG A 309 1.54 -29.95 -12.95
N THR A 310 2.25 -28.83 -12.84
CA THR A 310 3.70 -28.81 -12.61
C THR A 310 4.08 -29.46 -11.27
N ASN A 311 3.23 -29.32 -10.26
CA ASN A 311 3.46 -29.86 -8.92
C ASN A 311 2.90 -31.28 -8.72
N GLY A 312 2.51 -31.96 -9.81
CA GLY A 312 2.07 -33.35 -9.77
C GLY A 312 0.59 -33.56 -9.46
N TYR A 313 -0.21 -32.50 -9.34
CA TYR A 313 -1.67 -32.56 -9.18
C TYR A 313 -2.36 -32.71 -10.55
N THR A 314 -1.88 -33.64 -11.38
CA THR A 314 -2.35 -33.79 -12.77
C THR A 314 -3.83 -34.08 -12.86
N ASP A 315 -4.36 -34.89 -11.94
CA ASP A 315 -5.77 -35.27 -11.92
C ASP A 315 -6.67 -34.06 -11.67
N LEU A 316 -6.34 -33.23 -10.67
CA LEU A 316 -7.04 -31.96 -10.40
C LEU A 316 -6.92 -30.99 -11.58
N SER A 317 -5.73 -30.86 -12.17
CA SER A 317 -5.53 -29.96 -13.31
C SER A 317 -6.32 -30.38 -14.55
N ASN A 318 -6.41 -31.68 -14.84
CA ASN A 318 -7.15 -32.20 -15.99
C ASN A 318 -8.66 -32.00 -15.81
N GLU A 319 -9.17 -32.20 -14.59
CA GLU A 319 -10.58 -32.00 -14.25
C GLU A 319 -10.99 -30.52 -14.41
N LEU A 320 -10.12 -29.61 -13.95
CA LEU A 320 -10.28 -28.16 -14.12
C LEU A 320 -10.28 -27.70 -15.59
N GLU A 321 -9.59 -28.42 -16.49
CA GLU A 321 -9.58 -28.12 -17.92
C GLU A 321 -10.82 -28.66 -18.64
N CYS A 322 -11.32 -29.84 -18.26
CA CYS A 322 -12.50 -30.44 -18.89
C CYS A 322 -13.76 -29.59 -18.71
N ASP A 323 -13.93 -28.99 -17.53
CA ASP A 323 -15.10 -28.16 -17.23
C ASP A 323 -15.16 -26.86 -18.05
N SER A 324 -14.03 -26.41 -18.62
CA SER A 324 -13.97 -25.22 -19.48
C SER A 324 -14.50 -25.42 -20.90
N GLN A 325 -14.74 -26.67 -21.34
CA GLN A 325 -15.08 -27.00 -22.73
C GLN A 325 -16.57 -27.27 -22.98
N GLU A 326 -17.39 -27.52 -21.95
CA GLU A 326 -18.78 -27.99 -22.13
C GLU A 326 -19.83 -26.87 -22.27
N GLU A 327 -19.51 -25.62 -21.92
CA GLU A 327 -20.41 -24.50 -22.15
C GLU A 327 -20.27 -23.97 -23.59
N GLY A 328 -21.06 -24.56 -24.48
CA GLY A 328 -21.04 -24.29 -25.91
C GLY A 328 -21.08 -22.81 -26.29
N SER A 329 -19.98 -22.34 -26.87
CA SER A 329 -19.95 -21.31 -27.92
C SER A 329 -20.82 -20.06 -27.68
N SER A 330 -20.89 -19.55 -26.46
CA SER A 330 -21.16 -18.12 -26.28
C SER A 330 -19.90 -17.38 -26.73
N SER A 331 -20.05 -16.55 -27.76
CA SER A 331 -18.96 -15.78 -28.37
C SER A 331 -18.05 -15.14 -27.31
N PRO A 332 -16.74 -15.02 -27.57
CA PRO A 332 -15.84 -14.39 -26.63
C PRO A 332 -16.39 -13.01 -26.30
N LEU A 333 -16.80 -12.81 -25.05
CA LEU A 333 -17.03 -11.47 -24.51
C LEU A 333 -15.67 -10.81 -24.56
N VAL A 334 -15.36 -10.15 -25.69
CA VAL A 334 -14.23 -9.26 -25.81
C VAL A 334 -14.50 -8.18 -24.77
N TYR A 335 -13.90 -8.33 -23.59
CA TYR A 335 -13.94 -7.35 -22.54
C TYR A 335 -13.06 -6.18 -23.00
N THR A 336 -13.59 -5.36 -23.92
CA THR A 336 -13.09 -4.01 -24.21
C THR A 336 -13.50 -3.13 -23.04
N GLY A 337 -13.02 -3.46 -21.85
CA GLY A 337 -13.15 -2.63 -20.67
C GLY A 337 -12.21 -1.45 -20.84
N ASP A 338 -12.65 -0.44 -21.61
CA ASP A 338 -12.12 0.93 -21.59
C ASP A 338 -12.38 1.53 -20.20
N THR A 339 -11.73 0.96 -19.20
CA THR A 339 -11.68 1.48 -17.85
C THR A 339 -10.63 2.58 -17.92
N GLU A 340 -11.05 3.76 -18.36
CA GLU A 340 -10.25 4.98 -18.27
C GLU A 340 -9.91 5.20 -16.79
N ASN A 341 -8.79 4.63 -16.35
CA ASN A 341 -8.20 4.81 -15.02
C ASN A 341 -7.69 6.25 -14.88
N LYS A 342 -8.60 7.22 -14.83
CA LYS A 342 -8.35 8.62 -14.52
C LYS A 342 -8.23 8.76 -13.01
N GLY A 343 -7.03 8.56 -12.46
CA GLY A 343 -6.78 8.91 -11.05
C GLY A 343 -5.53 8.30 -10.41
N LEU A 344 -5.04 7.15 -10.89
CA LEU A 344 -3.87 6.48 -10.33
C LEU A 344 -2.59 6.86 -11.10
N SER A 345 -2.24 8.15 -11.06
CA SER A 345 -0.98 8.61 -11.63
C SER A 345 0.22 8.11 -10.82
N ASN A 346 1.09 7.34 -11.50
CA ASN A 346 2.54 7.18 -11.25
C ASN A 346 3.04 6.12 -10.26
N TRP A 347 2.25 5.14 -9.80
CA TRP A 347 2.85 4.01 -9.09
C TRP A 347 3.41 2.97 -10.07
N THR A 348 4.65 3.20 -10.50
CA THR A 348 5.41 2.26 -11.35
C THR A 348 6.04 1.21 -10.48
N ILE A 349 5.69 -0.06 -10.70
CA ILE A 349 6.34 -1.18 -10.01
C ILE A 349 7.82 -1.20 -10.41
N PRO A 350 8.76 -1.17 -9.45
CA PRO A 350 10.18 -1.19 -9.76
C PRO A 350 10.57 -2.46 -10.54
N VAL A 351 11.34 -2.30 -11.61
CA VAL A 351 11.75 -3.37 -12.53
C VAL A 351 12.45 -4.52 -11.79
N PHE A 352 13.25 -4.20 -10.76
CA PHE A 352 13.97 -5.21 -9.99
C PHE A 352 13.05 -6.18 -9.26
N LYS A 353 11.87 -5.74 -8.79
CA LYS A 353 10.89 -6.61 -8.12
C LYS A 353 10.35 -7.65 -9.08
N ILE A 354 10.08 -7.24 -10.33
CA ILE A 354 9.61 -8.14 -11.38
C ILE A 354 10.69 -9.17 -11.73
N ARG A 355 11.96 -8.76 -11.82
CA ARG A 355 13.08 -9.68 -12.03
C ARG A 355 13.21 -10.70 -10.90
N LEU A 356 13.14 -10.25 -9.65
CA LEU A 356 13.17 -11.14 -8.48
C LEU A 356 12.01 -12.14 -8.50
N GLN A 357 10.79 -11.70 -8.81
CA GLN A 357 9.64 -12.60 -8.87
C GLN A 357 9.74 -13.60 -10.03
N LYS A 358 10.10 -13.18 -11.24
CA LYS A 358 10.24 -14.11 -12.38
C LYS A 358 11.26 -15.23 -12.12
N ASN A 359 12.29 -14.94 -11.32
CA ASN A 359 13.32 -15.91 -10.93
C ASN A 359 13.08 -16.54 -9.56
N TYR A 360 11.91 -16.33 -8.95
CA TYR A 360 11.64 -16.74 -7.57
C TYR A 360 11.92 -18.23 -7.33
N THR A 361 11.39 -19.11 -8.19
CA THR A 361 11.58 -20.56 -8.10
C THR A 361 13.04 -20.98 -8.29
N ASN A 362 13.79 -20.34 -9.19
CA ASN A 362 15.21 -20.60 -9.38
C ASN A 362 16.01 -20.20 -8.14
N ILE A 363 15.69 -19.03 -7.56
CA ILE A 363 16.34 -18.50 -6.36
C ILE A 363 16.14 -19.43 -5.15
N ILE A 364 14.89 -19.78 -4.82
CA ILE A 364 14.58 -20.57 -3.62
C ILE A 364 15.18 -21.99 -3.66
N ASN A 365 15.38 -22.55 -4.86
CA ASN A 365 15.88 -23.90 -5.04
C ASN A 365 17.42 -23.97 -5.17
N SER A 366 18.08 -22.87 -5.54
CA SER A 366 19.51 -22.89 -5.88
C SER A 366 20.41 -22.35 -4.77
N ILE A 367 19.90 -21.48 -3.90
CA ILE A 367 20.73 -20.66 -3.02
C ILE A 367 20.77 -21.20 -1.57
N LEU A 368 21.95 -21.11 -0.93
CA LEU A 368 22.12 -21.27 0.52
C LEU A 368 22.16 -19.90 1.22
N HIS A 369 21.31 -19.70 2.23
CA HIS A 369 21.09 -18.37 2.82
C HIS A 369 22.31 -17.78 3.57
N GLY A 370 23.14 -18.62 4.22
CA GLY A 370 24.11 -18.16 5.23
C GLY A 370 25.04 -17.03 4.76
N LYS A 371 25.88 -17.28 3.74
CA LYS A 371 26.86 -16.29 3.25
C LYS A 371 26.19 -15.03 2.70
N ILE A 372 25.01 -15.17 2.10
CA ILE A 372 24.29 -14.06 1.48
C ILE A 372 23.67 -13.17 2.56
N VAL A 373 23.07 -13.75 3.59
CA VAL A 373 22.51 -13.00 4.72
C VAL A 373 23.62 -12.23 5.45
N ASP A 374 24.78 -12.86 5.70
CA ASP A 374 25.93 -12.19 6.32
C ASP A 374 26.41 -10.99 5.50
N HIS A 375 26.49 -11.13 4.18
CA HIS A 375 26.82 -10.04 3.27
C HIS A 375 25.79 -8.90 3.37
N LEU A 376 24.50 -9.22 3.31
CA LEU A 376 23.43 -8.22 3.35
C LEU A 376 23.33 -7.48 4.69
N ILE A 377 23.67 -8.11 5.81
CA ILE A 377 23.81 -7.44 7.11
C ILE A 377 25.02 -6.50 7.09
N THR A 378 26.15 -6.95 6.55
CA THR A 378 27.38 -6.15 6.46
C THR A 378 27.19 -4.88 5.61
N ARG A 379 26.24 -4.92 4.65
CA ARG A 379 25.86 -3.80 3.79
C ARG A 379 24.67 -2.98 4.30
N ASP A 380 24.23 -3.21 5.54
CA ASP A 380 23.06 -2.56 6.15
C ASP A 380 21.75 -2.71 5.33
N VAL A 381 21.64 -3.78 4.53
CA VAL A 381 20.42 -4.12 3.78
C VAL A 381 19.44 -4.90 4.65
N LEU A 382 19.96 -5.79 5.50
CA LEU A 382 19.18 -6.55 6.49
C LEU A 382 19.58 -6.14 7.90
N SER A 383 18.61 -6.10 8.80
CA SER A 383 18.88 -5.96 10.22
C SER A 383 19.27 -7.30 10.86
N THR A 384 19.86 -7.26 12.06
CA THR A 384 20.08 -8.48 12.86
C THR A 384 18.78 -9.20 13.19
N ALA A 385 17.69 -8.45 13.42
CA ALA A 385 16.37 -9.02 13.66
C ALA A 385 15.81 -9.75 12.42
N ASP A 386 16.09 -9.25 11.22
CA ASP A 386 15.71 -9.94 9.97
C ASP A 386 16.48 -11.25 9.82
N SER A 387 17.78 -11.24 10.15
CA SER A 387 18.60 -12.45 10.17
C SER A 387 18.06 -13.51 11.12
N GLU A 388 17.74 -13.12 12.37
CA GLU A 388 17.15 -14.02 13.38
C GLU A 388 15.82 -14.61 12.90
N ARG A 389 14.98 -13.81 12.24
CA ARG A 389 13.70 -14.28 11.66
C ARG A 389 13.90 -15.25 10.50
N ILE A 390 14.90 -15.01 9.64
CA ILE A 390 15.28 -15.95 8.59
C ILE A 390 15.78 -17.24 9.23
N ASP A 391 16.69 -17.15 10.20
CA ASP A 391 17.30 -18.31 10.83
C ASP A 391 16.35 -19.17 11.66
N ALA A 392 15.26 -18.57 12.15
CA ALA A 392 14.20 -19.29 12.84
C ALA A 392 13.42 -20.26 11.93
N CYS A 393 13.50 -20.12 10.60
CA CYS A 393 12.82 -21.05 9.69
C CYS A 393 13.59 -22.38 9.62
N PRO A 394 12.92 -23.55 9.76
CA PRO A 394 13.59 -24.84 9.89
C PRO A 394 14.25 -25.32 8.59
N ALA A 395 13.68 -25.04 7.41
CA ALA A 395 14.20 -25.51 6.13
C ALA A 395 14.88 -24.40 5.32
N ASN A 396 15.95 -24.72 4.58
CA ASN A 396 16.65 -23.72 3.74
C ASN A 396 15.72 -23.03 2.74
N ILE A 397 14.81 -23.78 2.11
CA ILE A 397 13.82 -23.20 1.17
C ILE A 397 12.98 -22.12 1.87
N GLU A 398 12.51 -22.36 3.10
CA GLU A 398 11.73 -21.40 3.88
C GLU A 398 12.57 -20.18 4.27
N LYS A 399 13.85 -20.40 4.62
CA LYS A 399 14.81 -19.31 4.86
C LYS A 399 14.96 -18.40 3.63
N ILE A 400 15.13 -18.99 2.44
CA ILE A 400 15.24 -18.20 1.19
C ILE A 400 13.92 -17.54 0.83
N ARG A 401 12.76 -18.20 1.02
CA ARG A 401 11.44 -17.56 0.85
C ARG A 401 11.32 -16.34 1.75
N LYS A 402 11.78 -16.42 3.01
CA LYS A 402 11.75 -15.29 3.94
C LYS A 402 12.69 -14.16 3.53
N LEU A 403 13.88 -14.49 3.04
CA LEU A 403 14.80 -13.52 2.44
C LEU A 403 14.17 -12.81 1.23
N MET A 404 13.55 -13.56 0.32
CA MET A 404 12.88 -13.01 -0.86
C MET A 404 11.70 -12.10 -0.49
N ASP A 405 10.94 -12.48 0.54
CA ASP A 405 9.88 -11.65 1.09
C ASP A 405 10.41 -10.28 1.54
N ILE A 406 11.56 -10.24 2.20
CA ILE A 406 12.20 -8.98 2.61
C ILE A 406 12.70 -8.19 1.38
N LEU A 407 13.40 -8.83 0.45
CA LEU A 407 13.95 -8.18 -0.75
C LEU A 407 12.87 -7.59 -1.67
N LEU A 408 11.74 -8.27 -1.84
CA LEU A 408 10.61 -7.77 -2.63
C LEU A 408 9.94 -6.53 -2.01
N HIS A 409 10.14 -6.29 -0.72
CA HIS A 409 9.66 -5.09 -0.02
C HIS A 409 10.75 -4.06 0.19
N GLY A 410 12.00 -4.44 -0.03
CA GLY A 410 13.17 -3.60 0.09
C GLY A 410 13.31 -2.57 -1.02
N SER A 411 14.44 -1.87 -0.96
CA SER A 411 14.86 -0.89 -1.96
C SER A 411 15.64 -1.53 -3.10
N GLU A 412 15.83 -0.79 -4.19
CA GLU A 412 16.69 -1.20 -5.31
C GLU A 412 18.15 -1.45 -4.86
N ASN A 413 18.63 -0.74 -3.84
CA ASN A 413 19.95 -1.00 -3.26
C ASN A 413 20.03 -2.41 -2.67
N GLY A 414 18.98 -2.88 -2.00
CA GLY A 414 18.94 -4.24 -1.46
C GLY A 414 19.00 -5.30 -2.56
N PHE A 415 18.40 -5.03 -3.73
CA PHE A 415 18.54 -5.89 -4.90
C PHE A 415 19.96 -5.92 -5.46
N ILE A 416 20.60 -4.75 -5.59
CA ILE A 416 21.99 -4.66 -6.09
C ILE A 416 22.94 -5.42 -5.17
N GLU A 417 22.85 -5.21 -3.86
CA GLU A 417 23.71 -5.92 -2.91
C GLU A 417 23.40 -7.42 -2.83
N PHE A 418 22.15 -7.83 -3.07
CA PHE A 418 21.82 -9.25 -3.22
C PHE A 418 22.53 -9.87 -4.44
N LEU A 419 22.54 -9.19 -5.59
CA LEU A 419 23.31 -9.66 -6.76
C LEU A 419 24.81 -9.69 -6.50
N ASN A 420 25.35 -8.70 -5.78
CA ASN A 420 26.76 -8.69 -5.38
C ASN A 420 27.08 -9.89 -4.48
N ALA A 421 26.24 -10.16 -3.48
CA ALA A 421 26.39 -11.30 -2.59
C ALA A 421 26.39 -12.64 -3.34
N LEU A 422 25.54 -12.79 -4.36
CA LEU A 422 25.56 -13.97 -5.23
C LEU A 422 26.87 -14.06 -6.03
N ARG A 423 27.42 -12.95 -6.51
CA ARG A 423 28.68 -12.94 -7.28
C ARG A 423 29.94 -13.16 -6.44
N GLU A 424 29.86 -12.94 -5.14
CA GLU A 424 30.97 -13.28 -4.23
C GLU A 424 31.20 -14.79 -4.13
N ASP A 425 30.16 -15.60 -4.38
CA ASP A 425 30.29 -17.04 -4.50
C ASP A 425 30.23 -17.47 -5.97
N SER A 426 31.32 -18.07 -6.46
CA SER A 426 31.41 -18.50 -7.86
C SER A 426 30.30 -19.48 -8.26
N GLU A 427 29.69 -20.18 -7.31
CA GLU A 427 28.56 -21.09 -7.55
C GLU A 427 27.27 -20.37 -7.98
N TYR A 428 27.10 -19.09 -7.63
CA TYR A 428 25.87 -18.33 -7.90
C TYR A 428 26.03 -17.18 -8.89
N THR A 429 27.23 -16.99 -9.47
CA THR A 429 27.47 -15.94 -10.47
C THR A 429 26.54 -16.05 -11.67
N GLU A 430 26.34 -17.25 -12.21
CA GLU A 430 25.45 -17.45 -13.37
C GLU A 430 24.00 -17.09 -13.03
N LEU A 431 23.53 -17.44 -11.82
CA LEU A 431 22.19 -17.09 -11.35
C LEU A 431 22.03 -15.58 -11.16
N ALA A 432 23.05 -14.89 -10.63
CA ALA A 432 23.04 -13.44 -10.51
C ALA A 432 22.88 -12.75 -11.89
N ASP A 433 23.64 -13.23 -12.87
CA ASP A 433 23.59 -12.72 -14.24
C ASP A 433 22.24 -13.04 -14.91
N GLU A 434 21.66 -14.23 -14.67
CA GLU A 434 20.32 -14.59 -15.14
C GLU A 434 19.25 -13.63 -14.58
N ILE A 435 19.28 -13.36 -13.27
CA ILE A 435 18.33 -12.46 -12.61
C ILE A 435 18.48 -11.03 -13.15
N GLU A 436 19.71 -10.51 -13.24
CA GLU A 436 19.95 -9.14 -13.71
C GLU A 436 19.52 -8.95 -15.17
N ASN A 437 19.78 -9.94 -16.02
CA ASN A 437 19.47 -9.90 -17.45
C ASN A 437 18.04 -10.36 -17.78
N THR A 438 17.24 -10.74 -16.78
CA THR A 438 15.85 -11.12 -16.99
C THR A 438 15.07 -9.98 -17.64
N THR A 439 14.47 -10.29 -18.79
CA THR A 439 13.68 -9.32 -19.56
C THR A 439 12.36 -9.05 -18.84
N VAL A 440 12.01 -7.77 -18.72
CA VAL A 440 10.77 -7.31 -18.12
C VAL A 440 9.92 -6.66 -19.21
N SER A 441 8.80 -7.27 -19.53
CA SER A 441 7.90 -6.79 -20.57
C SER A 441 6.87 -5.79 -20.01
N SER A 442 6.24 -4.99 -20.88
CA SER A 442 5.11 -4.13 -20.48
C SER A 442 3.92 -4.95 -19.95
N ARG A 443 3.76 -6.18 -20.43
CA ARG A 443 2.75 -7.13 -19.93
C ARG A 443 3.07 -7.55 -18.50
N ASP A 444 4.34 -7.82 -18.18
CA ASP A 444 4.78 -8.19 -16.83
C ASP A 444 4.46 -7.08 -15.83
N ILE A 445 4.78 -5.82 -16.20
CA ILE A 445 4.47 -4.64 -15.38
C ILE A 445 2.96 -4.50 -15.17
N SER A 446 2.17 -4.65 -16.24
CA SER A 446 0.71 -4.52 -16.17
C SER A 446 0.07 -5.60 -15.30
N THR A 447 0.56 -6.84 -15.41
CA THR A 447 0.08 -7.99 -14.63
C THR A 447 0.41 -7.81 -13.15
N MET A 448 1.63 -7.35 -12.84
CA MET A 448 2.01 -7.05 -11.47
C MET A 448 1.21 -5.87 -10.90
N GLN A 449 0.92 -4.84 -11.71
CA GLN A 449 0.09 -3.71 -11.28
C GLN A 449 -1.34 -4.13 -10.98
N SER A 450 -1.91 -5.09 -11.73
CA SER A 450 -3.22 -5.64 -11.41
C SER A 450 -3.23 -6.47 -10.13
N CYS A 451 -2.08 -7.01 -9.69
CA CYS A 451 -2.01 -7.75 -8.43
C CYS A 451 -2.06 -6.85 -7.19
N VAL A 452 -1.76 -5.56 -7.33
CA VAL A 452 -1.75 -4.60 -6.21
C VAL A 452 -3.11 -3.91 -6.02
N LYS A 453 -4.00 -4.05 -7.01
CA LYS A 453 -5.41 -3.63 -6.92
C LYS A 453 -6.22 -4.69 -6.18
#